data_AF-A0A519JQT1-F1
#
_entry.id   AF-A0A519JQT1-F1
#
_cell.length_a   1.000
_cell.length_b   1.000
_cell.length_c   1.000
_cell.angle_alpha   90.00
_cell.angle_beta   90.00
_cell.angle_gamma   90.00
#
_symmetry.space_group_name_H-M   'P 1'
#
loop_
_entity.id
_entity.type
_entity.pdbx_description
1 polymer ?
#
loop_
_entity_poly.entity_id
_entity_poly.type
_entity_poly.pdbx_seq_one_letter_code
_entity_poly.pdbx_strand_id
1 'polypeptide(L)'
;MSVHRFITIGAAASLIPGLALAQTRITPAVVFADAAPPMKLIMALLLVAALAAIIVTVLKVMSGPRLTGGSTYLQALRLGGPLIGLLGAAYNGLMINIGIANSSNPPPYAVLAPGVAEAAFIFVLGLIAGVVAVICNWIVEARIDRAVLRS
;
A
#
# COMPACT_ATOMS: atom_id res chain seq x y z
N MET A 1 38.00 17.74 1.34
CA MET A 1 36.86 17.18 0.56
C MET A 1 35.67 17.11 1.50
N SER A 2 34.58 17.81 1.13
CA SER A 2 33.58 18.38 2.04
C SER A 2 32.54 17.37 2.57
N VAL A 3 32.21 17.52 3.86
CA VAL A 3 31.20 16.81 4.66
C VAL A 3 29.82 16.72 3.99
N HIS A 4 29.50 17.62 3.05
CA HIS A 4 28.25 17.58 2.29
C HIS A 4 28.07 16.34 1.40
N ARG A 5 29.14 15.64 1.00
CA ARG A 5 29.03 14.41 0.20
C ARG A 5 28.57 13.20 1.01
N PHE A 6 28.78 13.18 2.32
CA PHE A 6 28.36 12.05 3.17
C PHE A 6 26.87 12.09 3.50
N ILE A 7 26.29 13.28 3.63
CA ILE A 7 24.85 13.44 3.89
C ILE A 7 24.04 13.06 2.64
N THR A 8 24.52 13.36 1.44
CA THR A 8 23.82 13.00 0.20
C THR A 8 23.87 11.50 -0.10
N ILE A 9 24.98 10.82 0.23
CA ILE A 9 25.08 9.36 0.07
C ILE A 9 24.23 8.62 1.13
N GLY A 10 24.18 9.12 2.37
CA GLY A 10 23.31 8.55 3.41
C GLY A 10 21.81 8.74 3.12
N ALA A 11 21.41 9.90 2.57
CA ALA A 11 20.05 10.15 2.15
C ALA A 11 19.66 9.32 0.91
N ALA A 12 20.55 9.18 -0.07
CA ALA A 12 20.30 8.36 -1.25
C ALA A 12 20.26 6.86 -0.93
N ALA A 13 21.09 6.37 0.01
CA ALA A 13 21.05 4.97 0.43
C ALA A 13 19.73 4.58 1.13
N SER A 14 19.06 5.53 1.78
CA SER A 14 17.72 5.30 2.35
C SER A 14 16.59 5.25 1.32
N LEU A 15 16.87 5.65 0.08
CA LEU A 15 15.96 5.65 -1.05
C LEU A 15 16.18 4.45 -2.00
N ILE A 16 17.18 3.62 -1.72
CA ILE A 16 17.49 2.41 -2.50
C ILE A 16 17.05 1.20 -1.67
N PRO A 17 15.91 0.55 -2.01
CA PRO A 17 15.53 -0.70 -1.38
C PRO A 17 16.52 -1.80 -1.79
N GLY A 18 17.06 -2.53 -0.82
CA GLY A 18 17.75 -3.80 -1.09
C GLY A 18 19.20 -3.97 -0.63
N LEU A 19 19.72 -3.16 0.29
CA LEU A 19 20.99 -3.46 0.98
C LEU A 19 20.79 -4.12 2.35
N ALA A 20 19.59 -4.64 2.62
CA ALA A 20 19.33 -5.41 3.82
C ALA A 20 19.90 -6.83 3.67
N LEU A 21 20.89 -7.08 4.53
CA LEU A 21 21.56 -8.33 4.85
C LEU A 21 20.72 -9.58 4.54
N ALA A 22 21.31 -10.51 3.79
CA ALA A 22 20.73 -11.81 3.46
C ALA A 22 20.09 -12.48 4.69
N GLN A 23 18.76 -12.43 4.77
CA GLN A 23 18.03 -12.90 5.95
C GLN A 23 17.55 -14.34 5.73
N THR A 24 17.93 -15.23 6.64
CA THR A 24 17.73 -16.69 6.58
C THR A 24 16.26 -17.14 6.69
N ARG A 25 15.31 -16.20 6.87
CA ARG A 25 13.86 -16.42 6.85
C ARG A 25 13.14 -15.13 6.45
N ILE A 26 12.34 -15.19 5.38
CA ILE A 26 11.46 -14.10 4.96
C ILE A 26 10.05 -14.42 5.50
N THR A 27 9.57 -13.64 6.46
CA THR A 27 8.15 -13.63 6.88
C THR A 27 7.51 -12.28 6.54
N PRO A 28 6.18 -12.19 6.40
CA PRO A 28 5.53 -10.91 6.08
C PRO A 28 5.84 -9.80 7.09
N ALA A 29 6.06 -10.15 8.36
CA ALA A 29 6.40 -9.21 9.42
C ALA A 29 7.79 -8.59 9.24
N VAL A 30 8.80 -9.38 8.85
CA VAL A 30 10.14 -8.83 8.56
C VAL A 30 10.18 -8.05 7.26
N VAL A 31 9.37 -8.40 6.25
CA VAL A 31 9.23 -7.59 5.02
C VAL A 31 8.73 -6.18 5.35
N PHE A 32 7.72 -6.06 6.21
CA PHE A 32 7.23 -4.75 6.64
C PHE A 32 8.27 -3.98 7.48
N ALA A 33 8.99 -4.67 8.39
CA ALA A 33 9.97 -4.04 9.26
C ALA A 33 11.23 -3.56 8.52
N ASP A 34 11.60 -4.23 7.43
CA ASP A 34 12.80 -3.95 6.65
C ASP A 34 12.54 -3.03 5.44
N ALA A 35 11.27 -2.87 5.04
CA ALA A 35 10.88 -2.07 3.89
C ALA A 35 11.44 -0.64 3.91
N ALA A 36 11.73 -0.12 2.71
CA ALA A 36 12.20 1.25 2.57
C ALA A 36 11.18 2.26 3.16
N PRO A 37 11.62 3.40 3.72
CA PRO A 37 10.73 4.40 4.30
C PRO A 37 9.52 4.82 3.42
N PRO A 38 9.67 5.08 2.10
CA PRO A 38 8.52 5.41 1.27
C PRO A 38 7.53 4.25 1.10
N MET A 39 8.01 3.01 1.09
CA MET A 39 7.20 1.81 0.88
C MET A 39 6.39 1.48 2.13
N LYS A 40 7.01 1.60 3.31
CA LYS A 40 6.31 1.51 4.61
C LYS A 40 5.17 2.51 4.71
N LEU A 41 5.39 3.75 4.24
CA LEU A 41 4.36 4.78 4.25
C LEU A 41 3.16 4.39 3.39
N ILE A 42 3.38 3.88 2.18
CA ILE A 42 2.29 3.41 1.30
C ILE A 42 1.52 2.26 1.96
N MET A 43 2.21 1.27 2.53
CA MET A 43 1.57 0.16 3.23
C MET A 43 0.72 0.66 4.42
N ALA A 44 1.25 1.58 5.22
CA ALA A 44 0.53 2.16 6.35
C ALA A 44 -0.71 2.94 5.90
N LEU A 45 -0.59 3.75 4.84
CA LEU A 45 -1.73 4.48 4.27
C LEU A 45 -2.82 3.55 3.73
N LEU A 46 -2.46 2.45 3.07
CA LEU A 46 -3.41 1.46 2.58
C LEU A 46 -4.15 0.75 3.73
N LEU A 47 -3.45 0.41 4.81
CA LEU A 47 -4.07 -0.17 6.01
C LEU A 47 -5.01 0.83 6.69
N VAL A 48 -4.58 2.07 6.87
CA VAL A 48 -5.42 3.14 7.44
C VAL A 48 -6.63 3.40 6.56
N ALA A 49 -6.48 3.40 5.23
CA ALA A 49 -7.59 3.58 4.31
C ALA A 49 -8.60 2.42 4.38
N ALA A 50 -8.13 1.18 4.48
CA ALA A 50 -9.00 0.02 4.67
C ALA A 50 -9.79 0.11 5.99
N LEU A 51 -9.14 0.52 7.09
CA LEU A 51 -9.82 0.74 8.37
C LEU A 51 -10.81 1.91 8.29
N ALA A 52 -10.43 3.01 7.66
CA ALA A 52 -11.31 4.16 7.45
C ALA A 52 -12.56 3.79 6.63
N ALA A 53 -12.43 2.89 5.64
CA ALA A 53 -13.59 2.38 4.89
C ALA A 53 -14.60 1.68 5.80
N ILE A 54 -14.11 0.81 6.69
CA ILE A 54 -14.95 0.10 7.67
C ILE A 54 -15.63 1.12 8.60
N ILE A 55 -14.88 2.08 9.13
CA ILE A 55 -15.41 3.12 10.03
C ILE A 55 -16.49 3.95 9.32
N VAL A 56 -16.22 4.43 8.10
CA VAL A 56 -17.19 5.20 7.30
C VAL A 56 -18.47 4.41 7.04
N THR A 57 -18.35 3.12 6.74
CA THR A 57 -19.52 2.25 6.56
C THR A 57 -20.32 2.11 7.85
N VAL A 58 -19.67 1.86 8.99
CA VAL A 58 -20.35 1.75 10.29
C VAL A 58 -21.07 3.05 10.63
N LEU A 59 -20.39 4.19 10.53
CA LEU A 59 -20.98 5.51 10.81
C LEU A 59 -22.18 5.80 9.90
N LYS A 60 -22.09 5.49 8.61
CA LYS A 60 -23.22 5.61 7.69
C LYS A 60 -24.36 4.68 8.09
N VAL A 61 -24.12 3.39 8.29
CA VAL A 61 -25.19 2.45 8.64
C VAL A 61 -25.92 2.86 9.94
N MET A 62 -25.20 3.47 10.90
CA MET A 62 -25.75 3.99 12.15
C MET A 62 -26.52 5.31 12.01
N SER A 63 -26.33 6.07 10.93
CA SER A 63 -26.93 7.41 10.75
C SER A 63 -28.45 7.41 10.48
N GLY A 64 -29.09 6.23 10.43
CA GLY A 64 -30.55 6.11 10.46
C GLY A 64 -31.27 6.46 9.13
N PRO A 65 -32.56 6.82 9.16
CA PRO A 65 -33.41 7.00 7.96
C PRO A 65 -32.99 8.15 7.03
N ARG A 66 -32.04 9.00 7.45
CA ARG A 66 -31.53 10.13 6.66
C ARG A 66 -30.37 9.74 5.73
N LEU A 67 -30.18 8.45 5.48
CA LEU A 67 -29.12 7.98 4.61
C LEU A 67 -29.47 8.27 3.15
N THR A 68 -28.91 9.35 2.63
CA THR A 68 -29.02 9.74 1.22
C THR A 68 -27.64 9.70 0.55
N GLY A 69 -27.57 8.99 -0.58
CA GLY A 69 -26.39 8.90 -1.44
C GLY A 69 -25.30 7.92 -0.96
N GLY A 70 -24.62 7.30 -1.93
CA GLY A 70 -23.44 6.45 -1.70
C GLY A 70 -22.28 7.21 -1.04
N SER A 71 -21.22 6.50 -0.65
CA SER A 71 -20.03 7.16 -0.08
C SER A 71 -19.00 7.43 -1.19
N THR A 72 -18.69 8.70 -1.46
CA THR A 72 -17.66 9.08 -2.44
C THR A 72 -16.29 8.51 -2.07
N TYR A 73 -15.98 8.45 -0.78
CA TYR A 73 -14.76 7.82 -0.26
C TYR A 73 -14.67 6.33 -0.61
N LEU A 74 -15.74 5.56 -0.37
CA LEU A 74 -15.75 4.12 -0.66
C LEU A 74 -15.66 3.85 -2.18
N GLN A 75 -16.35 4.67 -2.98
CA GLN A 75 -16.27 4.60 -4.44
C GLN A 75 -14.86 4.91 -4.95
N ALA A 76 -14.21 5.92 -4.40
CA ALA A 76 -12.84 6.28 -4.75
C ALA A 76 -11.86 5.17 -4.33
N LEU A 77 -11.96 4.65 -3.12
CA LEU A 77 -11.03 3.64 -2.60
C LEU A 77 -11.16 2.29 -3.34
N ARG A 78 -12.35 1.95 -3.86
CA ARG A 78 -12.58 0.73 -4.64
C ARG A 78 -11.61 0.57 -5.82
N LEU A 79 -11.34 1.65 -6.55
CA LEU A 79 -10.33 1.65 -7.63
C LEU A 79 -8.99 2.24 -7.17
N GLY A 80 -9.02 3.21 -6.26
CA GLY A 80 -7.82 3.87 -5.74
C GLY A 80 -6.88 2.92 -5.01
N GLY A 81 -7.40 2.01 -4.17
CA GLY A 81 -6.58 1.04 -3.43
C GLY A 81 -5.74 0.15 -4.36
N PRO A 82 -6.35 -0.58 -5.32
CA PRO A 82 -5.64 -1.40 -6.29
C PRO A 82 -4.63 -0.61 -7.13
N LEU A 83 -5.01 0.60 -7.58
CA LEU A 83 -4.14 1.44 -8.40
C LEU A 83 -2.92 1.95 -7.61
N ILE A 84 -3.10 2.35 -6.34
CA ILE A 84 -1.99 2.73 -5.46
C ILE A 84 -1.08 1.53 -5.19
N GLY A 85 -1.66 0.34 -4.98
CA GLY A 85 -0.91 -0.91 -4.81
C GLY A 85 -0.06 -1.24 -6.03
N LEU A 86 -0.63 -1.17 -7.24
CA LEU A 86 0.09 -1.37 -8.50
C LEU A 86 1.18 -0.32 -8.71
N LEU A 87 0.87 0.95 -8.46
CA LEU A 87 1.83 2.04 -8.61
C LEU A 87 3.03 1.86 -7.68
N GLY A 88 2.78 1.53 -6.40
CA GLY A 88 3.84 1.29 -5.43
C GLY A 88 4.71 0.09 -5.80
N ALA A 89 4.10 -1.01 -6.27
CA ALA A 89 4.83 -2.18 -6.73
C ALA A 89 5.68 -1.90 -7.99
N ALA A 90 5.12 -1.16 -8.95
CA ALA A 90 5.83 -0.77 -10.17
C ALA A 90 7.01 0.16 -9.87
N TYR A 91 6.82 1.14 -8.98
CA TYR A 91 7.89 2.03 -8.54
C TYR A 91 9.02 1.26 -7.84
N ASN A 92 8.67 0.33 -6.94
CA ASN A 92 9.68 -0.48 -6.27
C ASN A 92 10.45 -1.37 -7.27
N GLY A 93 9.75 -1.99 -8.22
CA GLY A 93 10.37 -2.73 -9.32
C GLY A 93 11.33 -1.87 -10.15
N LEU A 94 10.95 -0.63 -10.46
CA LEU A 94 11.84 0.31 -11.15
C LEU A 94 13.09 0.60 -10.32
N MET A 95 12.97 0.86 -9.02
CA MET A 95 14.11 1.14 -8.14
C MET A 95 15.07 -0.04 -8.05
N ILE A 96 14.55 -1.27 -7.98
CA ILE A 96 15.36 -2.50 -8.00
C ILE A 96 16.16 -2.59 -9.31
N ASN A 97 15.51 -2.35 -10.45
CA ASN A 97 16.17 -2.41 -11.76
C ASN A 97 17.23 -1.31 -11.93
N ILE A 98 16.97 -0.10 -11.44
CA ILE A 98 17.96 0.99 -11.41
C ILE A 98 19.16 0.60 -10.52
N GLY A 99 18.92 -0.06 -9.38
CA GLY A 99 19.98 -0.55 -8.50
C GLY A 99 20.87 -1.59 -9.18
N ILE A 100 20.28 -2.56 -9.89
CA ILE A 100 21.02 -3.56 -10.66
C ILE A 100 21.81 -2.90 -11.80
N ALA A 101 21.21 -1.97 -12.54
CA ALA A 101 21.87 -1.29 -13.65
C ALA A 101 23.09 -0.44 -13.23
N ASN A 102 23.09 0.08 -12.00
CA ASN A 102 24.21 0.86 -11.44
C ASN A 102 25.26 -0.02 -10.74
N SER A 103 25.06 -1.33 -10.66
CA SER A 103 26.01 -2.26 -10.04
C SER A 103 26.97 -2.83 -11.08
N SER A 104 28.28 -2.87 -10.75
CA SER A 104 29.32 -3.37 -11.68
C SER A 104 29.20 -4.87 -11.96
N ASN A 105 28.57 -5.62 -11.06
CA ASN A 105 28.23 -7.04 -11.23
C ASN A 105 26.80 -7.25 -10.75
N PRO A 106 25.98 -8.04 -11.45
CA PRO A 106 24.61 -8.30 -11.04
C PRO A 106 24.59 -9.02 -9.68
N PRO A 107 23.90 -8.48 -8.67
CA PRO A 107 23.84 -9.09 -7.35
C PRO A 107 23.07 -10.42 -7.40
N PRO A 108 23.42 -11.41 -6.55
CA PRO A 108 22.67 -12.65 -6.44
C PRO A 108 21.20 -12.39 -6.07
N TYR A 109 20.27 -13.18 -6.63
CA TYR A 109 18.82 -13.01 -6.40
C TYR A 109 18.43 -13.02 -4.91
N ALA A 110 19.15 -13.75 -4.06
CA ALA A 110 18.91 -13.76 -2.62
C ALA A 110 19.00 -12.37 -1.96
N VAL A 111 19.81 -11.47 -2.52
CA VAL A 111 19.94 -10.07 -2.07
C VAL A 111 18.75 -9.22 -2.56
N LEU A 112 18.16 -9.58 -3.70
CA LEU A 112 17.03 -8.88 -4.31
C LEU A 112 15.67 -9.35 -3.77
N ALA A 113 15.61 -10.58 -3.23
CA ALA A 113 14.38 -11.23 -2.78
C ALA A 113 13.56 -10.39 -1.78
N PRO A 114 14.14 -9.68 -0.79
CA PRO A 114 13.39 -8.78 0.08
C PRO A 114 12.66 -7.67 -0.68
N GLY A 115 13.34 -6.99 -1.61
CA GLY A 115 12.75 -5.92 -2.42
C GLY A 115 11.59 -6.42 -3.30
N VAL A 116 11.73 -7.62 -3.88
CA VAL A 116 10.63 -8.24 -4.65
C VAL A 116 9.44 -8.59 -3.75
N ALA A 117 9.70 -9.10 -2.54
CA ALA A 117 8.65 -9.41 -1.58
C ALA A 117 7.88 -8.15 -1.13
N GLU A 118 8.58 -7.02 -0.94
CA GLU A 118 7.95 -5.72 -0.64
C GLU A 118 7.00 -5.26 -1.75
N ALA A 119 7.45 -5.35 -3.01
CA ALA A 119 6.61 -4.97 -4.16
C ALA A 119 5.33 -5.81 -4.21
N ALA A 120 5.45 -7.13 -4.05
CA ALA A 120 4.31 -8.04 -4.04
C ALA A 120 3.37 -7.74 -2.87
N PHE A 121 3.90 -7.47 -1.68
CA PHE A 121 3.10 -7.18 -0.50
C PHE A 121 2.29 -5.88 -0.62
N ILE A 122 2.89 -4.81 -1.16
CA ILE A 122 2.18 -3.55 -1.44
C ILE A 122 1.03 -3.76 -2.40
N PHE A 123 1.26 -4.54 -3.46
CA PHE A 123 0.21 -4.83 -4.44
C PHE A 123 -0.95 -5.59 -3.79
N VAL A 124 -0.67 -6.63 -3.01
CA VAL A 124 -1.68 -7.39 -2.27
C VAL A 124 -2.45 -6.50 -1.30
N LEU A 125 -1.78 -5.63 -0.55
CA LEU A 125 -2.44 -4.67 0.34
C LEU A 125 -3.36 -3.70 -0.41
N GLY A 126 -2.95 -3.23 -1.59
CA GLY A 126 -3.78 -2.38 -2.44
C GLY A 126 -5.05 -3.08 -2.89
N LEU A 127 -4.94 -4.36 -3.28
CA LEU A 127 -6.10 -5.19 -3.63
C LEU A 127 -7.04 -5.40 -2.43
N ILE A 128 -6.49 -5.70 -1.25
CA ILE A 128 -7.28 -5.87 -0.03
C ILE A 128 -8.06 -4.58 0.28
N ALA A 129 -7.39 -3.42 0.24
CA ALA A 129 -8.05 -2.13 0.46
C ALA A 129 -9.18 -1.87 -0.55
N GLY A 130 -8.96 -2.22 -1.83
CA GLY A 130 -9.99 -2.15 -2.86
C GLY A 130 -11.18 -3.06 -2.59
N VAL A 131 -10.94 -4.34 -2.28
CA VAL A 131 -12.00 -5.32 -1.99
C VAL A 131 -12.82 -4.91 -0.77
N VAL A 132 -12.17 -4.46 0.31
CA VAL A 132 -12.85 -3.95 1.50
C VAL A 132 -13.77 -2.78 1.13
N ALA A 133 -13.29 -1.85 0.30
CA ALA A 133 -14.09 -0.72 -0.17
C ALA A 133 -15.29 -1.14 -1.03
N VAL A 134 -15.14 -2.15 -1.90
CA VAL A 134 -16.26 -2.74 -2.68
C VAL A 134 -17.35 -3.25 -1.75
N ILE A 135 -16.99 -4.10 -0.79
CA ILE A 135 -17.93 -4.71 0.15
C ILE A 135 -18.62 -3.63 0.99
N CYS A 136 -17.84 -2.69 1.51
CA CYS A 136 -18.34 -1.56 2.28
C CYS A 136 -19.33 -0.71 1.47
N ASN A 137 -19.05 -0.45 0.19
CA ASN A 137 -19.94 0.32 -0.67
C ASN A 137 -21.27 -0.41 -0.90
N TRP A 138 -21.23 -1.72 -1.19
CA TRP A 138 -22.43 -2.53 -1.37
C TRP A 138 -23.31 -2.58 -0.11
N ILE A 139 -22.71 -2.65 1.09
CA ILE A 139 -23.44 -2.59 2.36
C ILE A 139 -24.19 -1.26 2.50
N VAL A 140 -23.54 -0.15 2.16
CA VAL A 140 -24.15 1.19 2.23
C VAL A 140 -25.29 1.33 1.21
N GLU A 141 -25.07 0.89 -0.04
CA GLU A 141 -26.09 0.92 -1.10
C GLU A 141 -27.33 0.10 -0.72
N ALA A 142 -27.14 -1.15 -0.29
CA ALA A 142 -28.25 -2.02 0.12
C ALA A 142 -29.06 -1.45 1.31
N ARG A 143 -28.42 -0.66 2.18
CA ARG A 143 -29.11 0.03 3.27
C ARG A 143 -29.95 1.21 2.78
N ILE A 144 -29.44 1.96 1.80
CA ILE A 144 -30.14 3.09 1.18
C ILE A 144 -31.37 2.58 0.41
N ASP A 145 -31.20 1.53 -0.40
CA ASP A 145 -32.30 0.94 -1.18
C ASP A 145 -33.45 0.48 -0.26
N ARG A 146 -33.12 -0.15 0.87
CA ARG A 146 -34.11 -0.54 1.87
C ARG A 146 -34.82 0.65 2.52
N ALA A 147 -34.13 1.78 2.68
CA ALA A 147 -34.74 2.99 3.23
C ALA A 147 -35.70 3.63 2.22
N VAL A 148 -35.34 3.67 0.94
CA VAL A 148 -36.17 4.20 -0.16
C VAL A 148 -37.43 3.35 -0.35
N LEU A 149 -37.34 2.02 -0.28
CA LEU A 149 -38.52 1.15 -0.40
C LEU A 149 -39.51 1.27 0.77
N ARG A 150 -39.15 1.94 1.86
CA ARG A 150 -40.00 2.12 3.05
C ARG A 150 -40.66 3.49 3.13
N SER A 151 -40.28 4.43 2.26
CA SER A 151 -40.90 5.76 2.13
C SER A 151 -41.95 5.77 1.05
#